data_AF-A0AA96LBH9-F1
#
_entry.id   AF-A0AA96LBH9-F1
#
_cell.length_a   1.000
_cell.length_b   1.000
_cell.length_c   1.000
_cell.angle_alpha   90.00
_cell.angle_beta   90.00
_cell.angle_gamma   90.00
#
_symmetry.space_group_name_H-M   'P 1'
#
loop_
_entity.id
_entity.type
_entity.pdbx_description
1 polymer ?
#
loop_
_entity_poly.entity_id
_entity_poly.type
_entity_poly.pdbx_seq_one_letter_code
_entity_poly.pdbx_strand_id
1 'polypeptide(L)'
;MAIVLSTGTINKTRSTVNAHIELLNLSNFFRRVRVQVINWDSRTSLLDQTVNVSPNTNFAITTSVRDVSFHYEIRVTVPTTRNLIVNTFAVDSGTFTVENNTVLQHQLVRIFPPFAIFKKAQTKSRVKVSKKPLTTKALIRKSVKK
;
A
#
# COMPACT_ATOMS: atom_id res chain seq x y z
N MET A 1 19.11 8.12 9.19
CA MET A 1 17.79 8.79 9.23
C MET A 1 17.07 8.57 7.91
N ALA A 2 15.74 8.45 7.92
CA ALA A 2 14.93 8.29 6.72
C ALA A 2 14.03 9.51 6.53
N ILE A 3 13.71 9.84 5.29
CA ILE A 3 12.77 10.89 4.92
C ILE A 3 11.63 10.28 4.13
N VAL A 4 10.44 10.88 4.22
CA VAL A 4 9.31 10.48 3.40
C VAL A 4 9.11 11.55 2.33
N LEU A 5 9.15 11.12 1.08
CA LEU A 5 8.83 11.92 -0.09
C LEU A 5 7.41 11.58 -0.52
N SER A 6 6.63 12.59 -0.88
CA SER A 6 5.23 12.46 -1.28
C SER A 6 4.97 13.21 -2.57
N THR A 7 4.12 12.65 -3.42
CA THR A 7 3.56 13.36 -4.57
C THR A 7 2.54 14.44 -4.18
N GLY A 8 2.15 14.51 -2.90
CA GLY A 8 0.86 15.06 -2.53
C GLY A 8 -0.29 14.23 -3.11
N THR A 9 -1.51 14.76 -3.06
CA THR A 9 -2.65 14.13 -3.71
C THR A 9 -2.63 14.41 -5.20
N ILE A 10 -2.59 13.35 -6.00
CA ILE A 10 -2.71 13.40 -7.46
C ILE A 10 -4.20 13.26 -7.83
N ASN A 11 -4.67 14.06 -8.79
CA ASN A 11 -5.98 13.89 -9.41
C ASN A 11 -5.87 12.97 -10.62
N LYS A 12 -6.45 11.77 -10.51
CA LYS A 12 -6.37 10.73 -11.51
C LYS A 12 -7.12 11.16 -12.78
N THR A 13 -6.45 11.09 -13.92
CA THR A 13 -7.10 11.27 -15.23
C THR A 13 -7.81 9.98 -15.66
N ARG A 14 -8.81 10.09 -16.53
CA ARG A 14 -9.56 8.92 -17.04
C ARG A 14 -8.69 7.88 -17.74
N SER A 15 -7.58 8.30 -18.36
CA SER A 15 -6.64 7.41 -19.03
C SER A 15 -5.65 6.73 -18.07
N THR A 16 -5.50 7.22 -16.84
CA THR A 16 -4.56 6.64 -15.87
C THR A 16 -5.07 5.28 -15.40
N VAL A 17 -4.26 4.25 -15.58
CA VAL A 17 -4.57 2.87 -15.19
C VAL A 17 -3.67 2.42 -14.04
N ASN A 18 -2.38 2.76 -14.10
CA ASN A 18 -1.39 2.36 -13.13
C ASN A 18 -0.61 3.56 -12.59
N ALA A 19 -0.16 3.44 -11.34
CA ALA A 19 0.92 4.24 -10.80
C ALA A 19 2.22 3.46 -10.97
N HIS A 20 3.19 4.05 -11.68
CA HIS A 20 4.52 3.52 -11.93
C HIS A 20 5.55 4.34 -11.16
N ILE A 21 6.42 3.68 -10.43
CA ILE A 21 7.42 4.29 -9.56
C ILE A 21 8.78 3.77 -9.99
N GLU A 22 9.69 4.67 -10.33
CA GLU A 22 11.08 4.33 -10.62
C GLU A 22 12.00 4.77 -9.49
N LEU A 23 12.89 3.86 -9.09
CA LEU A 23 13.91 4.04 -8.08
C LEU A 23 15.28 3.82 -8.71
N LEU A 24 16.05 4.89 -8.90
CA LEU A 24 17.41 4.81 -9.43
C LEU A 24 18.42 4.99 -8.31
N ASN A 25 19.12 3.90 -7.97
CA ASN A 25 20.17 3.92 -6.95
C ASN A 25 21.53 4.16 -7.61
N LEU A 26 22.09 5.35 -7.42
CA LEU A 26 23.41 5.77 -7.94
C LEU A 26 24.53 5.56 -6.91
N SER A 27 24.31 4.72 -5.91
CA SER A 27 25.30 4.44 -4.88
C SER A 27 25.85 3.03 -4.97
N ASN A 28 26.99 2.81 -4.31
CA ASN A 28 27.67 1.51 -4.26
C ASN A 28 27.09 0.57 -3.18
N PHE A 29 25.97 0.94 -2.55
CA PHE A 29 25.35 0.16 -1.47
C PHE A 29 23.86 -0.08 -1.77
N PHE A 30 23.32 -1.17 -1.22
CA PHE A 30 21.87 -1.41 -1.25
C PHE A 30 21.11 -0.28 -0.57
N ARG A 31 19.97 0.11 -1.14
CA ARG A 31 19.06 1.09 -0.55
C ARG A 31 17.74 0.44 -0.20
N ARG A 32 17.42 0.42 1.09
CA ARG A 32 16.11 0.00 1.58
C ARG A 32 15.13 1.16 1.42
N VAL A 33 14.09 0.95 0.63
CA VAL A 33 13.07 1.93 0.27
C VAL A 33 11.70 1.34 0.58
N ARG A 34 10.80 2.12 1.18
CA ARG A 34 9.39 1.73 1.32
C ARG A 34 8.54 2.57 0.39
N VAL A 35 7.70 1.93 -0.40
CA VAL A 35 6.75 2.59 -1.31
C VAL A 35 5.33 2.29 -0.83
N GLN A 36 4.53 3.35 -0.72
CA GLN A 36 3.11 3.25 -0.41
C GLN A 36 2.33 3.98 -1.50
N VAL A 37 1.23 3.36 -1.94
CA VAL A 37 0.25 4.00 -2.82
C VAL A 37 -1.08 3.99 -2.10
N ILE A 38 -1.64 5.17 -1.87
CA ILE A 38 -2.83 5.38 -1.05
C ILE A 38 -3.96 5.82 -1.97
N ASN A 39 -5.09 5.12 -1.91
CA ASN A 39 -6.36 5.59 -2.48
C ASN A 39 -7.03 6.50 -1.45
N TRP A 40 -7.12 7.79 -1.76
CA TRP A 40 -7.72 8.78 -0.87
C TRP A 40 -9.25 8.80 -0.93
N ASP A 41 -9.84 8.33 -2.02
CA ASP A 41 -11.30 8.20 -2.14
C ASP A 41 -11.86 7.21 -1.10
N SER A 42 -11.16 6.09 -0.91
CA SER A 42 -11.56 5.03 0.04
C SER A 42 -10.72 4.99 1.32
N ARG A 43 -9.67 5.80 1.42
CA ARG A 43 -8.68 5.82 2.51
C ARG A 43 -8.03 4.45 2.75
N THR A 44 -7.66 3.78 1.67
CA THR A 44 -7.02 2.45 1.70
C THR A 44 -5.63 2.47 1.08
N SER A 45 -4.77 1.53 1.49
CA SER A 45 -3.47 1.32 0.86
C SER A 45 -3.62 0.35 -0.30
N LEU A 46 -3.33 0.80 -1.51
CA LEU A 46 -3.25 -0.04 -2.72
C LEU A 46 -1.92 -0.80 -2.77
N LEU A 47 -0.86 -0.17 -2.26
CA LEU A 47 0.46 -0.76 -2.13
C LEU A 47 1.09 -0.28 -0.82
N ASP A 48 1.81 -1.18 -0.13
CA ASP A 48 2.68 -0.86 1.00
C ASP A 48 3.81 -1.90 1.07
N GLN A 49 4.91 -1.61 0.39
CA GLN A 49 6.00 -2.57 0.20
C GLN A 49 7.34 -1.95 0.56
N THR A 50 8.20 -2.72 1.22
CA THR A 50 9.62 -2.39 1.40
C THR A 50 10.46 -3.21 0.44
N VAL A 51 11.35 -2.55 -0.31
CA VAL A 51 12.25 -3.15 -1.29
C VAL A 51 13.69 -2.79 -0.99
N ASN A 52 14.62 -3.65 -1.40
CA ASN A 52 16.05 -3.35 -1.43
C ASN A 52 16.44 -3.10 -2.88
N VAL A 53 16.85 -1.88 -3.20
CA VAL A 53 17.34 -1.51 -4.54
C VAL A 53 18.84 -1.76 -4.58
N SER A 54 19.30 -2.56 -5.55
CA SER A 54 20.71 -2.89 -5.73
C SER A 54 21.56 -1.66 -6.06
N PRO A 55 22.87 -1.68 -5.78
CA PRO A 55 23.79 -0.63 -6.21
C PRO A 55 23.75 -0.41 -7.72
N ASN A 56 23.80 0.84 -8.18
CA ASN A 56 23.90 1.21 -9.60
C ASN A 56 22.82 0.60 -10.51
N THR A 57 21.60 0.40 -9.99
CA THR A 57 20.46 -0.14 -10.76
C THR A 57 19.24 0.77 -10.72
N ASN A 58 18.44 0.72 -11.77
CA ASN A 58 17.04 1.13 -11.77
C ASN A 58 16.16 -0.03 -11.28
N PHE A 59 15.18 0.27 -10.44
CA PHE A 59 14.16 -0.68 -9.99
C PHE A 59 12.79 -0.01 -10.09
N ALA A 60 11.83 -0.69 -10.71
CA ALA A 60 10.50 -0.16 -10.92
C ALA A 60 9.43 -0.94 -10.13
N ILE A 61 8.42 -0.23 -9.64
CA ILE A 61 7.22 -0.80 -9.02
C ILE A 61 6.00 -0.23 -9.73
N THR A 62 5.07 -1.11 -10.10
CA THR A 62 3.80 -0.70 -10.71
C THR A 62 2.66 -1.24 -9.87
N THR A 63 1.65 -0.41 -9.61
CA THR A 63 0.40 -0.85 -8.99
C THR A 63 -0.81 -0.28 -9.72
N SER A 64 -1.89 -1.06 -9.76
CA SER A 64 -3.14 -0.63 -10.37
C SER A 64 -3.79 0.47 -9.52
N VAL A 65 -4.24 1.52 -10.19
CA VAL A 65 -5.09 2.57 -9.63
C VAL A 65 -6.44 2.63 -10.36
N ARG A 66 -6.82 1.56 -11.06
CA ARG A 66 -8.09 1.47 -11.81
C ARG A 66 -9.31 1.78 -10.92
N ASP A 67 -9.31 1.28 -9.69
CA ASP A 67 -10.41 1.43 -8.72
C ASP A 67 -10.37 2.77 -7.95
N VAL A 68 -9.41 3.64 -8.24
CA VAL A 68 -9.41 5.03 -7.76
C VAL A 68 -10.27 5.86 -8.70
N SER A 69 -11.21 6.63 -8.16
CA SER A 69 -12.08 7.51 -8.95
C SER A 69 -11.43 8.87 -9.18
N PHE A 70 -10.83 9.46 -8.15
CA PHE A 70 -10.30 10.81 -8.18
C PHE A 70 -8.89 10.88 -7.59
N HIS A 71 -8.69 10.47 -6.35
CA HIS A 71 -7.50 10.87 -5.62
C HIS A 71 -6.64 9.69 -5.15
N TYR A 72 -5.36 9.74 -5.52
CA TYR A 72 -4.34 8.86 -4.94
C TYR A 72 -3.06 9.63 -4.59
N GLU A 73 -2.22 9.03 -3.75
CA GLU A 73 -0.92 9.58 -3.38
C GLU A 73 0.12 8.46 -3.40
N ILE A 74 1.34 8.79 -3.81
CA ILE A 74 2.49 7.93 -3.69
C ILE A 74 3.41 8.50 -2.60
N ARG A 75 3.74 7.68 -1.61
CA ARG A 75 4.74 8.00 -0.58
C ARG A 75 5.93 7.07 -0.72
N VAL A 76 7.12 7.63 -0.69
CA VAL A 76 8.37 6.88 -0.75
C VAL A 76 9.24 7.25 0.44
N THR A 77 9.44 6.30 1.34
CA THR A 77 10.38 6.45 2.46
C THR A 77 11.77 6.02 1.99
N VAL A 78 12.70 6.97 1.97
CA VAL A 78 14.07 6.77 1.50
C VAL A 78 15.10 7.10 2.58
N PRO A 79 16.32 6.53 2.51
CA PRO A 79 17.45 7.00 3.31
C PRO A 79 17.72 8.48 3.03
N THR A 80 18.19 9.24 4.03
CA THR A 80 18.51 10.68 3.85
C THR A 80 19.75 10.93 2.97
N THR A 81 20.45 9.87 2.56
CA THR A 81 21.65 9.97 1.74
C THR A 81 21.32 10.39 0.31
N ARG A 82 22.11 11.30 -0.25
CA ARG A 82 22.10 11.63 -1.68
C ARG A 82 22.51 10.38 -2.48
N ASN A 83 22.05 10.25 -3.73
CA ASN A 83 22.27 9.11 -4.66
C ASN A 83 21.13 8.08 -4.74
N LEU A 84 19.90 8.46 -4.38
CA LEU A 84 18.70 7.72 -4.75
C LEU A 84 17.72 8.72 -5.38
N ILE A 85 17.29 8.43 -6.61
CA ILE A 85 16.31 9.24 -7.34
C ILE A 85 15.00 8.47 -7.36
N VAL A 86 13.91 9.17 -7.07
CA VAL A 86 12.54 8.67 -7.10
C VAL A 86 11.77 9.48 -8.15
N ASN A 87 11.24 8.80 -9.15
CA ASN A 87 10.30 9.39 -10.10
C ASN A 87 9.00 8.59 -10.05
N THR A 88 7.89 9.25 -10.33
CA THR A 88 6.58 8.62 -10.40
C THR A 88 5.88 9.06 -11.67
N PHE A 89 5.19 8.11 -12.29
CA PHE A 89 4.49 8.29 -13.55
C PHE A 89 3.11 7.65 -13.44
N ALA A 90 2.09 8.32 -13.96
CA ALA A 90 0.87 7.66 -14.35
C ALA A 90 1.07 6.96 -15.68
N VAL A 91 0.50 5.76 -15.81
CA VAL A 91 0.62 4.94 -17.01
C VAL A 91 -0.76 4.47 -17.44
N ASP A 92 -1.00 4.45 -18.75
CA ASP A 92 -2.26 3.99 -19.34
C ASP A 92 -2.29 2.46 -19.54
N SER A 93 -3.33 1.95 -20.23
CA SER A 93 -3.44 0.52 -20.54
C SER A 93 -2.42 0.01 -21.57
N GLY A 94 -1.85 0.92 -22.37
CA GLY A 94 -0.83 0.63 -23.39
C GLY A 94 0.60 0.73 -22.88
N THR A 95 0.78 0.96 -21.57
CA THR A 95 2.09 1.18 -20.91
C THR A 95 2.75 2.52 -21.23
N PHE A 96 2.03 3.45 -21.83
CA PHE A 96 2.53 4.80 -22.10
C PHE A 96 2.34 5.72 -20.90
N THR A 97 3.30 6.62 -20.70
CA THR A 97 3.21 7.65 -19.67
C THR A 97 2.09 8.64 -19.98
N VAL A 98 1.32 8.99 -18.96
CA VAL A 98 0.29 10.02 -19.03
C VAL A 98 0.89 11.32 -18.52
N GLU A 99 1.03 12.32 -19.40
CA GLU A 99 1.78 13.55 -19.14
C GLU A 99 1.34 14.30 -17.86
N ASN A 100 0.04 14.29 -17.56
CA ASN A 100 -0.54 15.11 -16.49
C ASN A 100 -0.41 14.55 -15.05
N ASN A 101 0.23 13.39 -14.86
CA ASN A 101 0.40 12.77 -13.54
C ASN A 101 1.81 12.19 -13.39
N THR A 102 2.81 12.95 -13.84
CA THR A 102 4.24 12.66 -13.65
C THR A 102 4.80 13.57 -12.58
N VAL A 103 5.43 13.00 -11.56
CA VAL A 103 6.09 13.74 -10.47
C VAL A 103 7.52 13.25 -10.35
N LEU A 104 8.47 14.13 -10.68
CA LEU A 104 9.90 13.87 -10.64
C LEU A 104 10.48 14.15 -9.25
N GLN A 105 11.66 13.62 -8.97
CA GLN A 105 12.34 13.73 -7.67
C GLN A 105 12.34 15.14 -7.05
N HIS A 106 12.54 16.18 -7.86
CA HIS A 106 12.62 17.57 -7.37
C HIS A 106 11.25 18.18 -7.03
N GLN A 107 10.16 17.57 -7.49
CA GLN A 107 8.78 18.00 -7.23
C GLN A 107 8.17 17.27 -6.01
N LEU A 108 8.82 16.21 -5.54
CA LEU A 108 8.34 15.46 -4.37
C LEU A 108 8.45 16.29 -3.09
N VAL A 109 7.35 16.37 -2.36
CA VAL A 109 7.25 17.09 -1.09
C VAL A 109 7.79 16.20 0.03
N ARG A 110 8.71 16.72 0.83
CA ARG A 110 9.18 16.04 2.04
C ARG A 110 8.14 16.22 3.14
N ILE A 111 7.69 15.12 3.74
CA ILE A 111 6.77 15.13 4.89
C ILE A 111 7.49 14.65 6.17
N PHE A 112 7.20 15.31 7.30
CA PHE A 112 7.79 15.01 8.61
C PHE A 112 6.77 14.28 9.50
N PRO A 113 7.18 13.28 10.31
CA PRO A 113 6.27 12.52 11.18
C PRO A 113 5.73 13.34 12.38
N PRO A 114 4.64 12.87 13.04
CA PRO A 114 3.95 11.59 12.82
C PRO A 114 2.63 11.73 12.04
N PHE A 115 2.52 11.04 10.91
CA PHE A 115 1.22 10.78 10.27
C PHE A 115 0.78 9.35 10.59
N ALA A 116 -0.40 9.19 11.20
CA ALA A 116 -1.00 7.88 11.41
C ALA A 116 -1.41 7.28 10.06
N ILE A 117 -0.90 6.08 9.76
CA ILE A 117 -1.36 5.28 8.61
C ILE A 117 -2.59 4.50 9.08
N PHE A 118 -3.74 4.72 8.44
CA PHE A 118 -4.95 3.97 8.73
C PHE A 118 -4.73 2.48 8.49
N LYS A 119 -4.63 1.68 9.55
CA LYS A 119 -4.70 0.22 9.45
C LYS A 119 -6.17 -0.20 9.35
N LYS A 120 -6.70 -0.43 8.14
CA LYS A 120 -7.82 -1.36 8.01
C LYS A 120 -7.26 -2.77 7.86
N ALA A 121 -7.22 -3.49 8.97
CA ALA A 121 -7.01 -4.93 8.97
C ALA A 121 -8.16 -5.59 8.18
N GLN A 122 -7.84 -6.46 7.23
CA GLN A 122 -8.83 -7.38 6.66
C GLN A 122 -9.29 -8.32 7.78
N THR A 123 -10.50 -8.09 8.30
CA THR A 123 -11.15 -9.03 9.21
C THR A 123 -11.46 -10.31 8.42
N LYS A 124 -10.64 -11.35 8.58
CA LYS A 124 -11.04 -12.69 8.16
C LYS A 124 -12.23 -13.10 9.02
N SER A 125 -13.43 -13.07 8.47
CA SER A 125 -14.62 -13.62 9.11
C SER A 125 -14.45 -15.14 9.23
N ARG A 126 -13.89 -15.59 10.35
CA ARG A 126 -13.84 -17.02 10.67
C ARG A 126 -15.19 -17.41 11.26
N VAL A 127 -16.10 -17.86 10.40
CA VAL A 127 -17.35 -18.52 10.83
C VAL A 127 -16.95 -19.76 11.63
N LYS A 128 -17.08 -19.69 12.97
CA LYS A 128 -17.01 -20.88 13.83
C LYS A 128 -18.38 -21.54 13.82
N VAL A 129 -18.56 -22.58 13.01
CA VAL A 129 -19.66 -23.53 13.17
C VAL A 129 -19.38 -24.36 14.43
N SER A 130 -20.07 -24.04 15.52
CA SER A 130 -20.07 -24.85 16.74
C SER A 130 -20.99 -26.06 16.55
N LYS A 131 -20.44 -27.22 16.18
CA LYS A 131 -21.11 -28.51 16.38
C LYS A 131 -20.95 -28.90 17.86
N LYS A 132 -22.01 -28.81 18.66
CA LYS A 132 -22.06 -29.42 20.01
C LYS A 132 -22.19 -30.94 19.86
N PRO A 133 -21.39 -31.76 20.57
CA PRO A 133 -21.65 -33.19 20.65
C PRO A 133 -22.78 -33.47 21.65
N LEU A 134 -23.66 -34.39 21.26
CA LEU A 134 -24.72 -34.96 22.10
C LEU A 134 -24.06 -35.87 23.15
N THR A 135 -24.21 -35.59 24.44
CA THR A 135 -23.81 -36.51 25.51
C THR A 135 -25.03 -36.99 26.28
N THR A 136 -25.40 -38.22 26.00
CA THR A 136 -26.36 -39.03 26.75
C THR A 136 -25.76 -39.39 28.11
N LYS A 137 -26.39 -38.97 29.21
CA LYS A 137 -26.35 -39.72 30.48
C LYS A 137 -27.69 -39.61 31.20
N ALA A 138 -28.37 -40.74 31.24
CA ALA A 138 -29.47 -41.02 32.14
C ALA A 138 -28.97 -41.07 33.60
N LEU A 139 -29.76 -40.54 34.53
CA LEU A 139 -29.99 -41.26 35.79
C LEU A 139 -31.36 -40.91 36.39
N ILE A 140 -32.04 -41.98 36.75
CA ILE A 140 -33.37 -42.15 37.32
C ILE A 140 -33.41 -41.69 38.78
N ARG A 141 -34.52 -41.07 39.25
CA ARG A 141 -35.38 -41.58 40.36
C ARG A 141 -36.53 -40.63 40.79
N LYS A 142 -37.74 -41.14 40.53
CA LYS A 142 -38.93 -41.32 41.40
C LYS A 142 -39.67 -40.13 42.07
N SER A 143 -40.96 -40.04 41.68
CA SER A 143 -42.19 -40.09 42.50
C SER A 143 -42.65 -38.82 43.23
N VAL A 144 -43.89 -38.36 42.98
CA VAL A 144 -45.06 -38.45 43.91
C VAL A 144 -46.38 -38.14 43.17
N LYS A 145 -47.41 -38.93 43.55
CA LYS A 145 -48.85 -38.98 43.24
C LYS A 145 -49.63 -37.65 43.14
N LYS A 146 -50.66 -37.64 42.28
CA LYS A 146 -52.07 -37.71 42.69
C LYS A 146 -52.93 -38.32 41.60
#